data_AF-A0A6P8ME66-F1
#
_entry.id   AF-A0A6P8ME66-F1
#
_cell.length_a   1.000
_cell.length_b   1.000
_cell.length_c   1.000
_cell.angle_alpha   90.00
_cell.angle_beta   90.00
_cell.angle_gamma   90.00
#
_symmetry.space_group_name_H-M   'P 1'
#
loop_
_entity.id
_entity.type
_entity.pdbx_description
1 polymer ?
#
loop_
_entity_poly.entity_id
_entity_poly.type
_entity_poly.pdbx_seq_one_letter_code
_entity_poly.pdbx_strand_id
1 'polypeptide(L)'
;MTILESCWSPFIWTNNIKTGCKAIAFYTIAISIICITLICYQLNGGDSSQLYNPLFEADIRGSMQIGGGFMIFYFVLLIISSGLMMHGLKEGIRGWLLPWLILWFIVCLFQLVFGLWLVGGYYIYLDATFAAMCIWFWMSYNIYCWFVVLSMYKVFEELQSPNIELLWP
;
A
#
# COMPACT_ATOMS: atom_id res chain seq x y z
N MET A 1 -0.23 14.23 -18.98
CA MET A 1 1.17 14.29 -18.47
C MET A 1 1.38 13.30 -17.32
N THR A 2 2.28 12.35 -17.53
CA THR A 2 2.69 11.31 -16.57
C THR A 2 3.59 11.90 -15.49
N ILE A 3 3.46 11.43 -14.24
CA ILE A 3 4.34 11.88 -13.13
C ILE A 3 5.68 11.13 -13.20
N LEU A 4 5.63 9.83 -13.49
CA LEU A 4 6.78 8.96 -13.70
C LEU A 4 6.63 8.26 -15.05
N GLU A 5 7.74 8.03 -15.73
CA GLU A 5 7.79 7.30 -17.02
C GLU A 5 8.30 5.85 -16.87
N SER A 6 8.95 5.56 -15.75
CA SER A 6 9.56 4.26 -15.44
C SER A 6 9.38 3.93 -13.96
N CYS A 7 9.61 2.67 -13.59
CA CYS A 7 9.58 2.20 -12.22
C CYS A 7 10.98 1.72 -11.82
N TRP A 8 11.58 2.46 -10.91
CA TRP A 8 12.93 2.30 -10.41
C TRP A 8 12.90 2.36 -8.90
N SER A 9 12.80 1.17 -8.32
CA SER A 9 12.89 0.96 -6.89
C SER A 9 14.04 -0.01 -6.59
N PRO A 10 14.49 -0.13 -5.33
CA PRO A 10 15.60 -1.01 -4.98
C PRO A 10 15.41 -2.48 -5.40
N PHE A 11 14.16 -2.91 -5.62
CA PHE A 11 13.80 -4.30 -5.91
C PHE A 11 13.00 -4.48 -7.20
N ILE A 12 12.55 -3.38 -7.84
CA ILE A 12 11.78 -3.39 -9.09
C ILE A 12 12.41 -2.41 -10.05
N TRP A 13 12.85 -2.90 -11.20
CA TRP A 13 13.50 -2.08 -12.21
C TRP A 13 12.90 -2.35 -13.57
N THR A 14 12.19 -1.38 -14.10
CA THR A 14 11.57 -1.48 -15.41
C THR A 14 11.38 -0.12 -16.06
N ASN A 15 11.70 -0.06 -17.35
CA ASN A 15 11.53 1.15 -18.16
C ASN A 15 10.08 1.38 -18.59
N ASN A 16 9.12 0.57 -18.11
CA ASN A 16 7.72 0.67 -18.47
C ASN A 16 6.82 0.65 -17.22
N ILE A 17 6.03 1.71 -17.04
CA ILE A 17 5.07 1.87 -15.94
C ILE A 17 4.09 0.69 -15.88
N LYS A 18 3.63 0.17 -17.02
CA LYS A 18 2.67 -0.95 -17.08
C LYS A 18 3.25 -2.20 -16.44
N THR A 19 4.50 -2.52 -16.72
CA THR A 19 5.22 -3.64 -16.08
C THR A 19 5.47 -3.35 -14.61
N GLY A 20 5.80 -2.09 -14.26
CA GLY A 20 5.95 -1.64 -12.88
C GLY A 20 4.68 -1.86 -12.06
N CYS A 21 3.52 -1.50 -12.60
CA CYS A 21 2.23 -1.72 -11.94
C CYS A 21 1.94 -3.20 -11.73
N LYS A 22 2.31 -4.09 -12.66
CA LYS A 22 2.18 -5.54 -12.45
C LYS A 22 3.05 -6.05 -11.31
N ALA A 23 4.30 -5.58 -11.24
CA ALA A 23 5.21 -5.94 -10.15
C ALA A 23 4.70 -5.40 -8.80
N ILE A 24 4.16 -4.18 -8.77
CA ILE A 24 3.53 -3.59 -7.58
C ILE A 24 2.30 -4.39 -7.15
N ALA A 25 1.45 -4.85 -8.08
CA ALA A 25 0.30 -5.71 -7.76
C ALA A 25 0.76 -6.99 -7.04
N PHE A 26 1.81 -7.63 -7.57
CA PHE A 26 2.37 -8.84 -6.99
C PHE A 26 2.97 -8.57 -5.60
N TYR A 27 3.71 -7.48 -5.45
CA TYR A 27 4.24 -7.03 -4.17
C TYR A 27 3.12 -6.80 -3.14
N THR A 28 2.03 -6.11 -3.51
CA THR A 28 0.87 -5.92 -2.64
C THR A 28 0.25 -7.24 -2.19
N ILE A 29 0.08 -8.20 -3.10
CA ILE A 29 -0.48 -9.51 -2.75
C ILE A 29 0.46 -10.25 -1.79
N ALA A 30 1.75 -10.31 -2.10
CA ALA A 30 2.74 -11.00 -1.28
C ALA A 30 2.82 -10.43 0.13
N ILE A 31 2.92 -9.10 0.28
CA ILE A 31 3.00 -8.47 1.59
C ILE A 31 1.69 -8.62 2.38
N SER A 32 0.54 -8.58 1.70
CA SER A 32 -0.76 -8.82 2.35
C SER A 32 -0.85 -10.23 2.91
N ILE A 33 -0.39 -11.24 2.18
CA ILE A 33 -0.37 -12.65 2.66
C ILE A 33 0.55 -12.78 3.88
N ILE A 34 1.74 -12.17 3.86
CA ILE A 34 2.68 -12.20 4.98
C ILE A 34 2.05 -11.54 6.21
N CYS A 35 1.46 -10.36 6.06
CA CYS A 35 0.80 -9.65 7.16
C CYS A 35 -0.41 -10.43 7.71
N ILE A 36 -1.27 -10.99 6.86
CA ILE A 36 -2.38 -11.84 7.29
C ILE A 36 -1.85 -13.03 8.10
N THR A 37 -0.79 -13.69 7.62
CA THR A 37 -0.19 -14.83 8.32
C THR A 37 0.30 -14.43 9.71
N LEU A 38 1.00 -13.29 9.83
CA LEU A 38 1.48 -12.76 11.10
C LEU A 38 0.32 -12.44 12.06
N ILE A 39 -0.75 -11.82 11.56
CA ILE A 39 -1.93 -11.48 12.36
C ILE A 39 -2.63 -12.77 12.81
N CYS A 40 -2.82 -13.76 11.94
CA CYS A 40 -3.39 -15.05 12.31
C CYS A 40 -2.58 -15.76 13.39
N TYR A 41 -1.23 -15.70 13.32
CA TYR A 41 -0.37 -16.22 14.37
C TYR A 41 -0.64 -15.53 15.71
N GLN A 42 -0.73 -14.19 15.70
CA GLN A 42 -0.99 -13.39 16.90
C GLN A 42 -2.39 -13.65 17.48
N LEU A 43 -3.41 -13.75 16.63
CA LEU A 43 -4.79 -14.07 17.05
C LEU A 43 -4.91 -15.46 17.70
N ASN A 44 -4.00 -16.38 17.39
CA ASN A 44 -3.93 -17.73 17.95
C ASN A 44 -3.00 -17.83 19.19
N GLY A 45 -2.69 -16.70 19.83
CA GLY A 45 -1.85 -16.66 21.04
C GLY A 45 -0.35 -16.55 20.77
N GLY A 46 0.04 -16.18 19.55
CA GLY A 46 1.42 -15.82 19.23
C GLY A 46 1.85 -14.48 19.83
N ASP A 47 3.17 -14.23 19.88
CA ASP A 47 3.70 -13.00 20.49
C ASP A 47 3.32 -11.74 19.69
N SER A 48 2.71 -10.78 20.39
CA SER A 48 2.42 -9.44 19.89
C SER A 48 3.11 -8.33 20.69
N SER A 49 3.91 -8.66 21.72
CA SER A 49 4.49 -7.73 22.71
C SER A 49 5.59 -6.81 22.19
N GLN A 50 5.87 -6.84 20.88
CA GLN A 50 6.84 -5.95 20.27
C GLN A 50 6.22 -4.57 20.05
N LEU A 51 6.83 -3.51 20.57
CA LEU A 51 6.34 -2.12 20.45
C LEU A 51 6.03 -1.68 19.02
N TYR A 52 6.82 -2.16 18.06
CA TYR A 52 6.65 -1.86 16.64
C TYR A 52 5.53 -2.66 15.96
N ASN A 53 4.86 -3.55 16.68
CA ASN A 53 3.68 -4.26 16.20
C ASN A 53 2.42 -3.40 16.39
N PRO A 54 1.62 -3.17 15.34
CA PRO A 54 0.34 -2.48 15.46
C PRO A 54 -0.64 -3.08 16.47
N LEU A 55 -0.50 -4.37 16.79
CA LEU A 55 -1.35 -5.08 17.76
C LEU A 55 -0.74 -5.15 19.18
N PHE A 56 0.33 -4.39 19.45
CA PHE A 56 1.10 -4.43 20.70
C PHE A 56 0.25 -4.33 21.98
N GLU A 57 -0.68 -3.38 22.06
CA GLU A 57 -1.51 -3.16 23.26
C GLU A 57 -2.90 -3.83 23.17
N ALA A 58 -3.18 -4.54 22.07
CA ALA A 58 -4.54 -5.00 21.77
C ALA A 58 -4.99 -6.20 22.64
N ASP A 59 -4.06 -6.87 23.33
CA ASP A 59 -4.37 -8.00 24.22
C ASP A 59 -5.13 -7.57 25.50
N ILE A 60 -5.11 -6.27 25.81
CA ILE A 60 -5.87 -5.72 26.95
C ILE A 60 -7.35 -5.67 26.55
N ARG A 61 -8.14 -6.68 26.99
CA ARG A 61 -9.63 -6.77 26.90
C ARG A 61 -10.23 -7.33 25.61
N GLY A 62 -9.53 -8.24 24.91
CA GLY A 62 -10.08 -8.91 23.73
C GLY A 62 -10.19 -8.03 22.48
N SER A 63 -9.64 -6.81 22.53
CA SER A 63 -9.60 -5.88 21.39
C SER A 63 -8.74 -6.41 20.25
N MET A 64 -7.82 -7.32 20.53
CA MET A 64 -6.97 -8.03 19.57
C MET A 64 -7.77 -8.74 18.47
N GLN A 65 -8.87 -9.40 18.83
CA GLN A 65 -9.71 -10.11 17.85
C GLN A 65 -10.39 -9.15 16.88
N ILE A 66 -10.86 -8.00 17.39
CA ILE A 66 -11.50 -6.96 16.59
C ILE A 66 -10.47 -6.27 15.69
N GLY A 67 -9.35 -5.83 16.26
CA GLY A 67 -8.28 -5.14 15.53
C GLY A 67 -7.64 -6.04 14.47
N GLY A 68 -7.27 -7.27 14.83
CA GLY A 68 -6.71 -8.24 13.90
C GLY A 68 -7.71 -8.66 12.81
N GLY A 69 -8.97 -8.89 13.15
CA GLY A 69 -10.03 -9.20 12.18
C GLY A 69 -10.24 -8.06 11.17
N PHE A 70 -10.27 -6.81 11.63
CA PHE A 70 -10.34 -5.63 10.77
C PHE A 70 -9.13 -5.54 9.82
N MET A 71 -7.91 -5.75 10.33
CA MET A 71 -6.70 -5.74 9.51
C MET A 71 -6.71 -6.85 8.46
N ILE A 72 -7.10 -8.08 8.82
CA ILE A 72 -7.23 -9.19 7.86
C ILE A 72 -8.23 -8.83 6.76
N PHE A 73 -9.41 -8.33 7.12
CA PHE A 73 -10.41 -7.90 6.14
C PHE A 73 -9.85 -6.84 5.19
N TYR A 74 -9.13 -5.85 5.73
CA TYR A 74 -8.49 -4.81 4.94
C TYR A 74 -7.40 -5.35 3.99
N PHE A 75 -6.56 -6.29 4.44
CA PHE A 75 -5.57 -6.94 3.57
C PHE A 75 -6.21 -7.81 2.48
N VAL A 76 -7.35 -8.45 2.76
CA VAL A 76 -8.14 -9.16 1.73
C VAL A 76 -8.67 -8.17 0.68
N LEU A 77 -9.17 -7.00 1.08
CA LEU A 77 -9.56 -5.94 0.13
C LEU A 77 -8.37 -5.47 -0.71
N LEU A 78 -7.17 -5.36 -0.12
CA LEU A 78 -5.95 -5.03 -0.85
C LEU A 78 -5.59 -6.09 -1.90
N ILE A 79 -5.70 -7.38 -1.57
CA ILE A 79 -5.50 -8.48 -2.53
C ILE A 79 -6.51 -8.38 -3.68
N ILE A 80 -7.79 -8.19 -3.37
CA ILE A 80 -8.85 -8.04 -4.39
C ILE A 80 -8.56 -6.82 -5.27
N SER A 81 -8.24 -5.67 -4.68
CA SER A 81 -7.94 -4.44 -5.42
C SER A 81 -6.71 -4.57 -6.32
N SER A 82 -5.73 -5.39 -5.92
CA SER A 82 -4.56 -5.70 -6.75
C SER A 82 -4.93 -6.58 -7.95
N GLY A 83 -5.85 -7.53 -7.77
CA GLY A 83 -6.44 -8.29 -8.87
C GLY A 83 -7.22 -7.40 -9.85
N LEU A 84 -8.03 -6.47 -9.33
CA LEU A 84 -8.73 -5.48 -10.14
C LEU A 84 -7.75 -4.59 -10.91
N MET A 85 -6.68 -4.13 -10.28
CA MET A 85 -5.62 -3.36 -10.94
C MET A 85 -5.02 -4.14 -12.12
N MET A 86 -4.69 -5.42 -11.93
CA MET A 86 -4.18 -6.28 -13.02
C MET A 86 -5.17 -6.40 -14.18
N HIS A 87 -6.47 -6.55 -13.88
CA HIS A 87 -7.52 -6.57 -14.89
C HIS A 87 -7.65 -5.22 -15.62
N GLY A 88 -7.64 -4.11 -14.88
CA GLY A 88 -7.66 -2.75 -15.42
C GLY A 88 -6.50 -2.45 -16.37
N LEU A 89 -5.30 -2.95 -16.04
CA LEU A 89 -4.12 -2.82 -16.91
C LEU A 89 -4.25 -3.63 -18.20
N LYS A 90 -4.99 -4.74 -18.17
CA LYS A 90 -5.21 -5.59 -19.35
C LYS A 90 -6.24 -4.95 -20.28
N GLU A 91 -7.39 -4.55 -19.74
CA GLU A 91 -8.51 -3.99 -20.51
C GLU A 91 -8.35 -2.49 -20.81
N GLY A 92 -7.37 -1.81 -20.18
CA GLY A 92 -7.14 -0.39 -20.37
C GLY A 92 -8.13 0.52 -19.65
N ILE A 93 -8.85 0.01 -18.65
CA ILE A 93 -9.91 0.75 -17.95
C ILE A 93 -9.34 1.37 -16.66
N ARG A 94 -9.25 2.70 -16.61
CA ARG A 94 -8.66 3.43 -15.46
C ARG A 94 -9.41 3.23 -14.14
N GLY A 95 -10.72 3.03 -14.19
CA GLY A 95 -11.57 2.89 -13.00
C GLY A 95 -11.14 1.75 -12.08
N TRP A 96 -10.59 0.66 -12.64
CA TRP A 96 -10.13 -0.49 -11.87
C TRP A 96 -8.84 -0.25 -11.07
N LEU A 97 -8.10 0.83 -11.36
CA LEU A 97 -6.90 1.22 -10.59
C LEU A 97 -7.28 2.00 -9.32
N LEU A 98 -8.47 2.62 -9.28
CA LEU A 98 -8.89 3.50 -8.17
C LEU A 98 -9.00 2.78 -6.81
N PRO A 99 -9.59 1.58 -6.69
CA PRO A 99 -9.68 0.90 -5.40
C PRO A 99 -8.30 0.68 -4.77
N TRP A 100 -7.31 0.28 -5.58
CA TRP A 100 -5.94 0.10 -5.11
C TRP A 100 -5.32 1.43 -4.70
N LEU A 101 -5.46 2.49 -5.50
CA LEU A 101 -4.92 3.82 -5.17
C LEU A 101 -5.46 4.37 -3.86
N ILE A 102 -6.75 4.20 -3.59
CA ILE A 102 -7.39 4.67 -2.36
C ILE A 102 -6.92 3.85 -1.16
N LEU A 103 -6.99 2.52 -1.25
CA LEU A 103 -6.59 1.64 -0.15
C LEU A 103 -5.09 1.80 0.15
N TRP A 104 -4.22 1.78 -0.86
CA TRP A 104 -2.78 1.91 -0.65
C TRP A 104 -2.37 3.27 -0.07
N PHE A 105 -3.10 4.33 -0.38
CA PHE A 105 -2.90 5.63 0.26
C PHE A 105 -3.20 5.59 1.75
N ILE A 106 -4.26 4.88 2.16
CA ILE A 106 -4.58 4.66 3.58
C ILE A 106 -3.45 3.88 4.28
N VAL A 107 -2.80 2.91 3.62
CA VAL A 107 -1.61 2.23 4.17
C VAL A 107 -0.49 3.24 4.46
N CYS A 108 -0.21 4.14 3.51
CA CYS A 108 0.84 5.16 3.68
C CYS A 108 0.50 6.11 4.85
N LEU A 109 -0.76 6.54 4.96
CA LEU A 109 -1.22 7.35 6.09
C LEU A 109 -1.11 6.61 7.42
N PHE A 110 -1.46 5.33 7.45
CA PHE A 110 -1.31 4.50 8.64
C PHE A 110 0.17 4.41 9.05
N GLN A 111 1.08 4.16 8.11
CA GLN A 111 2.53 4.13 8.39
C GLN A 111 3.03 5.47 8.94
N LEU A 112 2.53 6.60 8.42
CA LEU A 112 2.88 7.93 8.93
C LEU A 112 2.42 8.10 10.38
N VAL A 113 1.13 7.89 10.65
CA VAL A 113 0.51 8.09 11.96
C VAL A 113 1.10 7.12 12.99
N PHE A 114 1.30 5.85 12.62
CA PHE A 114 1.88 4.85 13.50
C PHE A 114 3.34 5.15 13.82
N GLY A 115 4.15 5.61 12.84
CA GLY A 115 5.50 6.09 13.12
C GLY A 115 5.53 7.31 14.04
N LEU A 116 4.61 8.26 13.88
CA LEU A 116 4.47 9.40 14.79
C LEU A 116 4.02 8.97 16.19
N TRP A 117 3.13 7.98 16.29
CA TRP A 117 2.69 7.41 17.57
C TRP A 117 3.84 6.70 18.29
N LEU A 118 4.66 5.92 17.58
CA LEU A 118 5.85 5.27 18.15
C LEU A 118 6.83 6.30 18.73
N VAL A 119 7.15 7.36 17.98
CA VAL A 119 8.04 8.40 18.50
C VAL A 119 7.36 9.17 19.63
N GLY A 120 6.12 9.63 19.46
CA GLY A 120 5.42 10.42 20.46
C GLY A 120 5.21 9.70 21.79
N GLY A 121 4.83 8.42 21.76
CA GLY A 121 4.59 7.60 22.95
C GLY A 121 5.84 6.98 23.55
N TYR A 122 6.85 6.69 22.73
CA TYR A 122 7.96 5.82 23.11
C TYR A 122 9.35 6.36 22.74
N TYR A 123 9.53 7.68 22.51
CA TYR A 123 10.82 8.29 22.12
C TYR A 123 11.99 8.01 23.09
N ILE A 124 11.70 7.69 24.36
CA ILE A 124 12.73 7.35 25.36
C ILE A 124 13.45 6.05 24.97
N TYR A 125 12.77 5.15 24.25
CA TYR A 125 13.29 3.90 23.74
C TYR A 125 13.91 4.13 22.35
N LEU A 126 15.23 3.94 22.25
CA LEU A 126 15.97 4.14 20.99
C LEU A 126 15.50 3.16 19.90
N ASP A 127 15.16 1.96 20.31
CA ASP A 127 14.54 0.88 19.54
C ASP A 127 13.19 1.28 18.93
N ALA A 128 12.34 2.02 19.65
CA ALA A 128 11.09 2.56 19.10
C ALA A 128 11.36 3.64 18.04
N THR A 129 12.35 4.50 18.28
CA THR A 129 12.78 5.52 17.30
C THR A 129 13.33 4.89 16.04
N PHE A 130 14.18 3.86 16.17
CA PHE A 130 14.71 3.09 15.05
C PHE A 130 13.59 2.41 14.25
N ALA A 131 12.63 1.77 14.94
CA ALA A 131 11.48 1.16 14.28
C ALA A 131 10.65 2.18 13.49
N ALA A 132 10.40 3.37 14.05
CA ALA A 132 9.70 4.45 13.35
C ALA A 132 10.45 4.89 12.08
N MET A 133 11.78 4.99 12.12
CA MET A 133 12.59 5.30 10.93
C MET A 133 12.45 4.21 9.84
N CYS A 134 12.51 2.94 10.23
CA CYS A 134 12.28 1.81 9.31
C CYS A 134 10.89 1.88 8.65
N ILE A 135 9.86 2.21 9.44
CA ILE A 135 8.49 2.37 8.94
C ILE A 135 8.40 3.53 7.93
N TRP A 136 9.06 4.66 8.17
CA TRP A 136 9.06 5.78 7.23
C TRP A 136 9.90 5.55 5.98
N PHE A 137 10.98 4.78 6.05
CA PHE A 137 11.68 4.34 4.84
C PHE A 137 10.78 3.42 4.00
N TRP A 138 10.08 2.50 4.65
CA TRP A 138 9.14 1.63 3.96
C TRP A 138 7.94 2.40 3.39
N MET A 139 7.44 3.40 4.13
CA MET A 139 6.39 4.31 3.66
C MET A 139 6.84 5.09 2.43
N SER A 140 8.07 5.61 2.41
CA SER A 140 8.63 6.34 1.27
C SER A 140 8.63 5.47 0.01
N TYR A 141 9.01 4.20 0.14
CA TYR A 141 8.90 3.22 -0.94
C TYR A 141 7.45 2.98 -1.37
N ASN A 142 6.50 2.84 -0.43
CA ASN A 142 5.09 2.64 -0.75
C ASN A 142 4.47 3.87 -1.46
N ILE A 143 4.87 5.09 -1.07
CA ILE A 143 4.48 6.34 -1.75
C ILE A 143 5.03 6.36 -3.18
N TYR A 144 6.28 5.92 -3.38
CA TYR A 144 6.84 5.78 -4.72
C TYR A 144 6.02 4.81 -5.59
N CYS A 145 5.70 3.62 -5.07
CA CYS A 145 4.81 2.66 -5.76
C CYS A 145 3.44 3.28 -6.08
N TRP A 146 2.90 4.09 -5.17
CA TRP A 146 1.66 4.82 -5.39
C TRP A 146 1.75 5.79 -6.57
N PHE A 147 2.84 6.56 -6.68
CA PHE A 147 3.08 7.45 -7.82
C PHE A 147 3.22 6.71 -9.14
N VAL A 148 3.81 5.51 -9.16
CA VAL A 148 3.91 4.68 -10.37
C VAL A 148 2.50 4.30 -10.87
N VAL A 149 1.63 3.81 -9.97
CA VAL A 149 0.26 3.43 -10.33
C VAL A 149 -0.58 4.66 -10.70
N LEU A 150 -0.41 5.78 -9.99
CA LEU A 150 -1.07 7.04 -10.34
C LEU A 150 -0.64 7.53 -11.72
N SER A 151 0.63 7.36 -12.08
CA SER A 151 1.11 7.70 -13.42
C SER A 151 0.40 6.86 -14.48
N MET A 152 0.22 5.56 -14.25
CA MET A 152 -0.53 4.69 -15.16
C MET A 152 -2.01 5.08 -15.26
N TYR A 153 -2.62 5.49 -14.14
CA TYR A 153 -3.98 6.03 -14.13
C TYR A 153 -4.09 7.26 -15.03
N LYS A 154 -3.14 8.20 -14.93
CA LYS A 154 -3.09 9.40 -15.77
C LYS A 154 -2.84 9.08 -17.25
N VAL A 155 -2.02 8.07 -17.56
CA VAL A 155 -1.86 7.58 -18.95
C VAL A 155 -3.21 7.15 -19.51
N PHE A 156 -3.96 6.33 -18.78
CA PHE A 156 -5.28 5.90 -19.25
C PHE A 156 -6.28 7.05 -19.34
N GLU A 157 -6.24 8.01 -18.41
CA GLU A 157 -7.05 9.23 -18.50
C GLU A 157 -6.80 10.00 -19.80
N GLU A 158 -5.54 10.20 -20.16
CA GLU A 158 -5.16 10.91 -21.39
C GLU A 158 -5.59 10.12 -22.64
N LEU A 159 -5.34 8.82 -22.68
CA LEU A 159 -5.75 7.94 -23.78
C LEU A 159 -7.28 7.83 -23.94
N GLN A 160 -8.04 8.00 -22.86
CA GLN A 160 -9.51 7.93 -22.85
C GLN A 160 -10.16 9.30 -22.97
N SER A 161 -9.39 10.38 -22.96
CA SER A 161 -9.92 11.72 -23.14
C SER A 161 -10.41 11.89 -24.58
N PRO A 162 -11.62 12.44 -24.79
CA PRO A 162 -12.10 12.69 -26.15
C PRO A 162 -11.21 13.75 -26.80
N ASN A 163 -10.67 13.44 -27.98
CA ASN A 163 -10.01 14.43 -28.83
C ASN A 163 -11.07 15.42 -29.34
N ILE A 164 -11.21 16.56 -28.65
CA ILE A 164 -11.98 17.69 -29.17
C ILE A 164 -11.08 18.41 -30.17
N GLU A 165 -11.02 17.87 -31.38
CA GLU A 165 -10.41 18.57 -32.51
C GLU A 165 -11.40 19.64 -32.98
N LEU A 166 -11.04 20.91 -32.76
CA LEU A 166 -11.80 22.03 -33.29
C LEU A 166 -11.52 22.11 -34.79
N LEU A 167 -12.30 21.38 -35.59
CA LEU A 167 -12.29 21.51 -37.05
C LEU A 167 -12.81 22.91 -37.38
N TRP A 168 -11.89 23.87 -37.56
CA TRP A 168 -12.21 25.22 -38.00
C TRP A 168 -12.85 25.14 -39.41
N PRO A 169 -13.88 25.94 -39.72
CA PRO A 169 -14.46 26.01 -41.06
C PRO A 169 -13.51 26.60 -42.12
#